data_AF-A0A2U1PIF1-F1
#
_entry.id   AF-A0A2U1PIF1-F1
#
_cell.length_a   1.000
_cell.length_b   1.000
_cell.length_c   1.000
_cell.angle_alpha   90.00
_cell.angle_beta   90.00
_cell.angle_gamma   90.00
#
_symmetry.space_group_name_H-M   'P 1'
#
loop_
_entity.id
_entity.type
_entity.pdbx_description
1 polymer ?
#
loop_
_entity_poly.entity_id
_entity_poly.type
_entity_poly.pdbx_seq_one_letter_code
_entity_poly.pdbx_strand_id
1 'polypeptide(L)'
;MSYTTSNRDTGSRNAKRFALEFGRTFVVMPKGVHKATIVWLHGIGEKGSSWTQILETFQLPHIKWICPSAPTRQVTLFGGYPCTAWFNMTSMSEDACDDLEGLDASATHVANLLASEPDDVKLGVAGFSMGASVALHSATCRALGQYGNGNRYPINLSVVLALSGWLPCSRLGHYTNVEEINDVCRWLVAYLGA
;
A
#
# COMPACT_ATOMS: atom_id res chain seq x y z
N MET A 1 -33.72 -14.34 54.52
CA MET A 1 -33.67 -13.08 53.74
C MET A 1 -32.28 -13.01 53.13
N SER A 2 -32.18 -13.28 51.84
CA SER A 2 -30.89 -13.40 51.13
C SER A 2 -30.94 -12.44 49.96
N TYR A 3 -30.17 -11.37 50.04
CA TYR A 3 -30.01 -10.41 48.94
C TYR A 3 -29.01 -10.98 47.94
N THR A 4 -29.47 -11.38 46.76
CA THR A 4 -28.59 -11.72 45.63
C THR A 4 -28.54 -10.51 44.71
N THR A 5 -27.43 -9.78 44.76
CA THR A 5 -27.06 -8.69 43.86
C THR A 5 -26.97 -9.18 42.41
N SER A 6 -27.80 -8.64 41.52
CA SER A 6 -27.68 -8.87 40.07
C SER A 6 -26.58 -7.96 39.50
N ASN A 7 -25.44 -8.55 39.12
CA ASN A 7 -24.45 -7.82 38.35
C ASN A 7 -24.85 -7.87 36.87
N ARG A 8 -25.18 -6.71 36.30
CA ARG A 8 -25.38 -6.55 34.85
C ARG A 8 -24.00 -6.52 34.21
N ASP A 9 -23.59 -7.63 33.61
CA ASP A 9 -22.45 -7.64 32.70
C ASP A 9 -22.80 -6.86 31.43
N THR A 10 -22.43 -5.59 31.41
CA THR A 10 -22.25 -4.81 30.19
C THR A 10 -21.07 -5.40 29.44
N GLY A 11 -21.36 -6.33 28.52
CA GLY A 11 -20.39 -6.86 27.57
C GLY A 11 -19.87 -5.75 26.65
N SER A 12 -18.84 -5.05 27.11
CA SER A 12 -17.96 -4.24 26.28
C SER A 12 -17.31 -5.20 25.28
N ARG A 13 -17.82 -5.22 24.05
CA ARG A 13 -17.15 -5.89 22.94
C ARG A 13 -15.84 -5.15 22.71
N ASN A 14 -14.78 -5.63 23.34
CA ASN A 14 -13.41 -5.33 22.97
C ASN A 14 -13.20 -5.79 21.53
N ALA A 15 -13.49 -4.90 20.57
CA ALA A 15 -12.95 -5.00 19.23
C ALA A 15 -11.44 -4.81 19.36
N LYS A 16 -10.72 -5.92 19.60
CA LYS A 16 -9.27 -5.96 19.42
C LYS A 16 -9.02 -5.51 17.99
N ARG A 17 -8.56 -4.27 17.80
CA ARG A 17 -7.85 -3.86 16.59
C ARG A 17 -6.66 -4.80 16.46
N PHE A 18 -6.81 -5.86 15.67
CA PHE A 18 -5.69 -6.69 15.29
C PHE A 18 -4.78 -5.78 14.45
N ALA A 19 -3.65 -5.36 15.02
CA ALA A 19 -2.63 -4.70 14.25
C ALA A 19 -2.22 -5.66 13.12
N LEU A 20 -2.28 -5.20 11.87
CA LEU A 20 -1.86 -5.97 10.71
C LEU A 20 -0.37 -6.32 10.86
N GLU A 21 -0.08 -7.60 11.09
CA GLU A 21 1.29 -8.08 11.22
C GLU A 21 1.87 -8.43 9.85
N PHE A 22 2.80 -7.60 9.39
CA PHE A 22 3.51 -7.83 8.13
C PHE A 22 4.53 -8.95 8.28
N GLY A 23 4.68 -9.75 7.23
CA GLY A 23 5.63 -10.85 7.21
C GLY A 23 7.08 -10.40 7.06
N ARG A 24 7.97 -11.38 6.99
CA ARG A 24 9.42 -11.15 6.88
C ARG A 24 9.76 -10.26 5.66
N THR A 25 10.65 -9.31 5.90
CA THR A 25 11.25 -8.46 4.86
C THR A 25 12.60 -9.00 4.41
N PHE A 26 12.85 -8.94 3.11
CA PHE A 26 14.11 -9.32 2.49
C PHE A 26 14.73 -8.10 1.83
N VAL A 27 16.06 -7.98 1.83
CA VAL A 27 16.75 -6.82 1.27
C VAL A 27 17.80 -7.30 0.28
N VAL A 28 17.79 -6.74 -0.92
CA VAL A 28 18.85 -6.87 -1.91
C VAL A 28 19.65 -5.57 -1.90
N MET A 29 20.91 -5.66 -1.49
CA MET A 29 21.79 -4.49 -1.41
C MET A 29 22.23 -4.03 -2.82
N PRO A 30 22.42 -2.71 -3.03
CA PRO A 30 22.95 -2.21 -4.27
C PRO A 30 24.37 -2.74 -4.48
N LYS A 31 24.72 -3.05 -5.74
CA LYS A 31 26.07 -3.52 -6.14
C LYS A 31 27.07 -2.37 -6.31
N GLY A 32 26.59 -1.16 -6.56
CA GLY A 32 27.37 0.07 -6.67
C GLY A 32 26.93 1.10 -5.63
N VAL A 33 27.25 2.38 -5.88
CA VAL A 33 26.84 3.49 -5.00
C VAL A 33 25.32 3.50 -4.87
N HIS A 34 24.81 3.52 -3.64
CA HIS A 34 23.38 3.55 -3.34
C HIS A 34 22.79 4.91 -3.75
N LYS A 35 21.91 4.92 -4.75
CA LYS A 35 21.27 6.15 -5.27
C LYS A 35 19.75 6.10 -5.20
N ALA A 36 19.18 4.90 -5.06
CA ALA A 36 17.74 4.73 -4.95
C ALA A 36 17.41 3.51 -4.08
N THR A 37 16.27 3.58 -3.41
CA THR A 37 15.63 2.44 -2.74
C THR A 37 14.25 2.24 -3.33
N ILE A 38 13.95 1.01 -3.72
CA ILE A 38 12.63 0.62 -4.22
C ILE A 38 12.06 -0.48 -3.32
N VAL A 39 10.87 -0.25 -2.77
CA VAL A 39 10.09 -1.31 -2.13
C VAL A 39 9.37 -2.12 -3.21
N TRP A 40 9.64 -3.43 -3.29
CA TRP A 40 9.00 -4.34 -4.24
C TRP A 40 7.91 -5.18 -3.57
N LEU A 41 6.69 -5.10 -4.10
CA LEU A 41 5.50 -5.76 -3.56
C LEU A 41 5.10 -6.95 -4.44
N HIS A 42 5.10 -8.14 -3.84
CA HIS A 42 4.74 -9.39 -4.50
C HIS A 42 3.22 -9.52 -4.76
N GLY A 43 2.82 -10.49 -5.58
CA GLY A 43 1.42 -10.80 -5.85
C GLY A 43 0.73 -11.56 -4.71
N ILE A 44 -0.59 -11.70 -4.78
CA ILE A 44 -1.36 -12.45 -3.76
C ILE A 44 -0.85 -13.91 -3.65
N GLY A 45 -0.69 -14.40 -2.41
CA GLY A 45 -0.21 -15.77 -2.14
C GLY A 45 1.30 -15.96 -2.23
N GLU A 46 2.06 -14.95 -2.66
CA GLU A 46 3.53 -15.00 -2.73
C GLU A 46 4.19 -14.50 -1.43
N LYS A 47 5.53 -14.40 -1.42
CA LYS A 47 6.32 -13.84 -0.32
C LYS A 47 7.37 -12.88 -0.86
N GLY A 48 7.92 -12.02 -0.02
CA GLY A 48 8.99 -11.09 -0.41
C GLY A 48 10.22 -11.80 -1.00
N SER A 49 10.55 -13.00 -0.49
CA SER A 49 11.67 -13.82 -1.00
C SER A 49 11.47 -14.32 -2.43
N SER A 50 10.24 -14.39 -2.94
CA SER A 50 9.96 -14.92 -4.29
C SER A 50 10.59 -14.05 -5.39
N TRP A 51 10.85 -12.78 -5.11
CA TRP A 51 11.33 -11.81 -6.09
C TRP A 51 12.82 -11.46 -5.96
N THR A 52 13.47 -11.80 -4.85
CA THR A 52 14.86 -11.35 -4.59
C THR A 52 15.83 -11.83 -5.64
N GLN A 53 15.75 -13.11 -6.04
CA GLN A 53 16.63 -13.67 -7.07
C GLN A 53 16.44 -12.99 -8.43
N ILE A 54 15.20 -12.70 -8.82
CA ILE A 54 14.90 -12.01 -10.09
C ILE A 54 15.46 -10.59 -10.05
N LEU A 55 15.24 -9.85 -8.95
CA LEU A 55 15.72 -8.48 -8.80
C LEU A 55 17.25 -8.40 -8.78
N GLU A 56 17.93 -9.41 -8.25
CA GLU A 56 19.40 -9.50 -8.29
C GLU A 56 19.96 -9.66 -9.71
N THR A 57 19.17 -10.18 -10.65
CA THR A 57 19.57 -10.30 -12.07
C THR A 57 19.50 -8.97 -12.83
N PHE A 58 18.77 -7.98 -12.31
CA PHE A 58 18.63 -6.69 -13.00
C PHE A 58 19.96 -5.93 -13.02
N GLN A 59 20.27 -5.33 -14.16
CA GLN A 59 21.46 -4.49 -14.35
C GLN A 59 21.26 -3.08 -13.79
N LEU A 60 20.83 -3.01 -12.53
CA LEU A 60 20.51 -1.77 -11.81
C LEU A 60 21.40 -1.67 -10.55
N PRO A 61 22.70 -1.39 -10.72
CA PRO A 61 23.68 -1.53 -9.64
C PRO A 61 23.49 -0.55 -8.49
N HIS A 62 22.81 0.58 -8.73
CA HIS A 62 22.65 1.66 -7.74
C HIS A 62 21.35 1.58 -6.92
N ILE A 63 20.58 0.51 -7.08
CA ILE A 63 19.27 0.34 -6.44
C ILE A 63 19.34 -0.68 -5.31
N LYS A 64 18.88 -0.27 -4.13
CA LYS A 64 18.52 -1.16 -3.03
C LYS A 64 17.08 -1.63 -3.20
N TRP A 65 16.82 -2.93 -3.09
CA TRP A 65 15.47 -3.47 -3.12
C TRP A 65 15.04 -3.92 -1.73
N ILE A 66 13.89 -3.44 -1.27
CA ILE A 66 13.25 -3.91 -0.04
C ILE A 66 12.02 -4.73 -0.44
N CYS A 67 12.00 -6.01 -0.12
CA CYS A 67 10.97 -6.96 -0.51
C CYS A 67 10.22 -7.43 0.74
N PRO A 68 9.22 -6.68 1.25
CA PRO A 68 8.40 -7.11 2.37
C PRO A 68 7.48 -8.27 1.97
N SER A 69 7.02 -9.03 2.97
CA SER A 69 5.94 -10.00 2.76
C SER A 69 4.63 -9.45 3.33
N ALA A 70 3.54 -9.56 2.57
CA ALA A 70 2.23 -9.14 3.03
C ALA A 70 1.78 -9.95 4.26
N PRO A 71 0.87 -9.39 5.09
CA PRO A 71 0.22 -10.13 6.18
C PRO A 71 -0.52 -11.35 5.66
N THR A 72 -0.50 -12.45 6.42
CA THR A 72 -1.40 -13.57 6.19
C THR A 72 -2.80 -13.17 6.65
N ARG A 73 -3.76 -13.10 5.73
CA ARG A 73 -5.15 -12.73 6.03
C ARG A 73 -6.13 -13.57 5.21
N GLN A 74 -7.36 -13.63 5.67
CA GLN A 74 -8.46 -14.23 4.91
C GLN A 74 -8.79 -13.35 3.71
N VAL A 75 -8.91 -13.96 2.53
CA VAL A 75 -9.28 -13.26 1.30
C VAL A 75 -10.67 -13.68 0.87
N THR A 76 -11.61 -12.72 0.83
CA THR A 76 -13.02 -12.99 0.52
C THR A 76 -13.21 -13.62 -0.86
N LEU A 77 -12.46 -13.19 -1.87
CA LEU A 77 -12.46 -13.75 -3.22
C LEU A 77 -12.16 -15.26 -3.24
N PHE A 78 -11.36 -15.75 -2.28
CA PHE A 78 -10.99 -17.15 -2.15
C PHE A 78 -11.83 -17.88 -1.09
N GLY A 79 -13.06 -17.43 -0.84
CA GLY A 79 -13.95 -18.04 0.15
C GLY A 79 -13.42 -17.93 1.59
N GLY A 80 -12.59 -16.92 1.88
CA GLY A 80 -11.96 -16.73 3.18
C GLY A 80 -10.70 -17.55 3.42
N TYR A 81 -10.17 -18.22 2.40
CA TYR A 81 -8.90 -18.96 2.52
C TYR A 81 -7.75 -18.01 2.93
N PRO A 82 -6.95 -18.34 3.95
CA PRO A 82 -5.86 -17.49 4.40
C PRO A 82 -4.66 -17.58 3.45
N CYS A 83 -4.24 -16.43 2.92
CA CYS A 83 -3.00 -16.31 2.16
C CYS A 83 -2.36 -14.94 2.41
N THR A 84 -1.16 -14.74 1.88
CA THR A 84 -0.47 -13.45 1.94
C THR A 84 -1.16 -12.45 1.01
N ALA A 85 -1.76 -11.41 1.58
CA ALA A 85 -2.48 -10.39 0.81
C ALA A 85 -2.27 -9.00 1.42
N TRP A 86 -2.13 -8.00 0.56
CA TRP A 86 -1.92 -6.61 0.97
C TRP A 86 -3.21 -5.94 1.45
N PHE A 87 -4.33 -6.29 0.83
CA PHE A 87 -5.67 -5.84 1.18
C PHE A 87 -6.65 -6.98 0.90
N ASN A 88 -7.83 -6.93 1.51
CA ASN A 88 -8.88 -7.88 1.23
C ASN A 88 -9.52 -7.58 -0.13
N MET A 89 -9.80 -8.62 -0.90
CA MET A 89 -10.47 -8.51 -2.20
C MET A 89 -11.75 -9.32 -2.14
N THR A 90 -12.88 -8.71 -2.49
CA THR A 90 -14.20 -9.35 -2.51
C THR A 90 -14.57 -9.87 -3.90
N SER A 91 -14.18 -9.15 -4.95
CA SER A 91 -14.35 -9.57 -6.34
C SER A 91 -13.25 -8.97 -7.24
N MET A 92 -13.09 -9.49 -8.45
CA MET A 92 -12.24 -8.89 -9.49
C MET A 92 -13.00 -7.88 -10.37
N SER A 93 -14.28 -7.62 -10.09
CA SER A 93 -15.05 -6.59 -10.79
C SER A 93 -14.58 -5.20 -10.35
N GLU A 94 -14.51 -4.27 -11.30
CA GLU A 94 -14.31 -2.85 -11.01
C GLU A 94 -15.45 -2.27 -10.16
N ASP A 95 -16.62 -2.92 -10.12
CA ASP A 95 -17.76 -2.52 -9.31
C ASP A 95 -17.66 -2.90 -7.83
N ALA A 96 -16.65 -3.70 -7.44
CA ALA A 96 -16.46 -4.04 -6.05
C ALA A 96 -16.00 -2.83 -5.22
N CYS A 97 -16.45 -2.79 -3.98
CA CYS A 97 -15.93 -1.85 -3.00
C CYS A 97 -14.48 -2.24 -2.65
N ASP A 98 -13.56 -1.28 -2.82
CA ASP A 98 -12.16 -1.46 -2.46
C ASP A 98 -11.97 -1.48 -0.93
N ASP A 99 -11.08 -2.34 -0.45
CA ASP A 99 -10.61 -2.34 0.94
C ASP A 99 -9.63 -1.19 1.18
N LEU A 100 -10.17 0.03 1.29
CA LEU A 100 -9.42 1.25 1.54
C LEU A 100 -8.56 1.18 2.81
N GLU A 101 -9.07 0.56 3.87
CA GLU A 101 -8.33 0.41 5.12
C GLU A 101 -7.09 -0.48 4.92
N GLY A 102 -7.24 -1.62 4.22
CA GLY A 102 -6.13 -2.51 3.89
C GLY A 102 -5.12 -1.89 2.91
N LEU A 103 -5.61 -1.12 1.94
CA LEU A 103 -4.77 -0.36 0.99
C LEU A 103 -3.94 0.71 1.71
N ASP A 104 -4.57 1.52 2.56
CA ASP A 104 -3.90 2.55 3.35
C ASP A 104 -2.91 1.94 4.34
N ALA A 105 -3.26 0.83 5.00
CA ALA A 105 -2.34 0.11 5.88
C ALA A 105 -1.10 -0.40 5.14
N SER A 106 -1.28 -0.93 3.92
CA SER A 106 -0.15 -1.39 3.09
C SER A 106 0.70 -0.23 2.58
N ALA A 107 0.09 0.86 2.12
CA ALA A 107 0.81 2.06 1.70
C ALA A 107 1.55 2.73 2.87
N THR A 108 0.99 2.69 4.08
CA THR A 108 1.65 3.14 5.31
C THR A 108 2.87 2.27 5.63
N HIS A 109 2.75 0.95 5.48
CA HIS A 109 3.89 0.06 5.66
C HIS A 109 5.02 0.33 4.66
N VAL A 110 4.69 0.52 3.37
CA VAL A 110 5.64 0.96 2.35
C VAL A 110 6.33 2.27 2.74
N ALA A 111 5.54 3.25 3.18
CA ALA A 111 6.07 4.54 3.59
C ALA A 111 7.07 4.40 4.75
N ASN A 112 6.74 3.59 5.76
CA ASN A 112 7.62 3.34 6.90
C ASN A 112 8.94 2.65 6.51
N LEU A 113 8.91 1.74 5.53
CA LEU A 113 10.13 1.08 5.02
C LEU A 113 11.05 2.05 4.27
N LEU A 114 10.48 3.07 3.63
CA LEU A 114 11.23 4.10 2.91
C LEU A 114 11.70 5.24 3.81
N ALA A 115 11.03 5.47 4.94
CA ALA A 115 11.30 6.59 5.85
C ALA A 115 12.69 6.58 6.49
N SER A 116 13.36 5.42 6.53
CA SER A 116 14.71 5.29 7.11
C SER A 116 15.84 5.57 6.11
N GLU A 117 15.54 5.86 4.85
CA GLU A 117 16.56 6.10 3.83
C GLU A 117 17.12 7.54 3.90
N PRO A 118 18.39 7.76 3.55
CA PRO A 118 18.98 9.09 3.48
C PRO A 118 18.28 10.03 2.49
N ASP A 119 18.34 11.34 2.75
CA ASP A 119 17.66 12.36 1.94
C ASP A 119 18.11 12.43 0.47
N ASP A 120 19.35 11.99 0.17
CA ASP A 120 19.91 11.97 -1.18
C ASP A 120 19.54 10.71 -1.99
N VAL A 121 18.88 9.73 -1.34
CA VAL A 121 18.41 8.50 -1.97
C VAL A 121 17.01 8.70 -2.56
N LYS A 122 16.87 8.40 -3.86
CA LYS A 122 15.54 8.42 -4.51
C LYS A 122 14.67 7.28 -4.00
N LEU A 123 13.43 7.58 -3.65
CA LEU A 123 12.51 6.60 -3.09
C LEU A 123 11.51 6.13 -4.14
N GLY A 124 11.23 4.84 -4.18
CA GLY A 124 10.26 4.28 -5.12
C GLY A 124 9.49 3.10 -4.55
N VAL A 125 8.39 2.78 -5.22
CA VAL A 125 7.58 1.59 -4.94
C VAL A 125 7.28 0.87 -6.24
N ALA A 126 7.40 -0.45 -6.22
CA ALA A 126 7.16 -1.30 -7.36
C ALA A 126 6.32 -2.50 -6.94
N GLY A 127 5.60 -3.13 -7.87
CA GLY A 127 4.94 -4.39 -7.57
C GLY A 127 4.41 -5.14 -8.77
N PHE A 128 3.97 -6.37 -8.48
CA PHE A 128 3.33 -7.28 -9.43
C PHE A 128 1.92 -7.65 -8.95
N SER A 129 0.95 -7.71 -9.86
CA SER A 129 -0.44 -8.10 -9.58
C SER A 129 -1.04 -7.28 -8.42
N MET A 130 -1.49 -7.90 -7.34
CA MET A 130 -1.99 -7.18 -6.15
C MET A 130 -0.98 -6.18 -5.57
N GLY A 131 0.33 -6.50 -5.62
CA GLY A 131 1.38 -5.59 -5.18
C GLY A 131 1.50 -4.36 -6.08
N ALA A 132 1.25 -4.50 -7.39
CA ALA A 132 1.19 -3.37 -8.31
C ALA A 132 0.05 -2.40 -7.96
N SER A 133 -1.10 -2.93 -7.53
CA SER A 133 -2.23 -2.12 -7.09
C SER A 133 -1.90 -1.27 -5.85
N VAL A 134 -1.14 -1.82 -4.89
CA VAL A 134 -0.64 -1.05 -3.73
C VAL A 134 0.40 0.00 -4.14
N ALA A 135 1.27 -0.33 -5.11
CA ALA A 135 2.24 0.63 -5.63
C ALA A 135 1.53 1.84 -6.29
N LEU A 136 0.48 1.58 -7.07
CA LEU A 136 -0.37 2.62 -7.65
C LEU A 136 -1.14 3.40 -6.60
N HIS A 137 -1.71 2.74 -5.58
CA HIS A 137 -2.36 3.42 -4.45
C HIS A 137 -1.39 4.34 -3.69
N SER A 138 -0.15 3.90 -3.49
CA SER A 138 0.89 4.73 -2.85
C SER A 138 1.21 5.96 -3.70
N ALA A 139 1.20 5.81 -5.03
CA ALA A 139 1.39 6.91 -5.98
C ALA A 139 0.25 7.94 -5.92
N THR A 140 -1.01 7.48 -5.88
CA THR A 140 -2.17 8.36 -5.76
C THR A 140 -2.19 9.05 -4.41
N CYS A 141 -1.88 8.35 -3.31
CA CYS A 141 -1.73 8.97 -2.00
C CYS A 141 -0.66 10.08 -2.01
N ARG A 142 0.47 9.85 -2.68
CA ARG A 142 1.52 10.86 -2.88
C ARG A 142 1.03 12.05 -3.71
N ALA A 143 0.30 11.81 -4.79
CA ALA A 143 -0.22 12.86 -5.66
C ALA A 143 -1.23 13.75 -4.93
N LEU A 144 -2.13 13.14 -4.15
CA LEU A 144 -3.13 13.83 -3.33
C LEU A 144 -2.55 14.44 -2.05
N GLY A 145 -1.36 13.99 -1.62
CA GLY A 145 -0.72 14.39 -0.37
C GLY A 145 -1.28 13.72 0.89
N GLN A 146 -2.23 12.79 0.75
CA GLN A 146 -2.90 12.10 1.85
C GLN A 146 -3.32 10.67 1.47
N TYR A 147 -3.49 9.82 2.49
CA TYR A 147 -4.12 8.52 2.40
C TYR A 147 -5.64 8.63 2.22
N GLY A 148 -6.33 7.52 1.93
CA GLY A 148 -7.79 7.49 1.84
C GLY A 148 -8.49 7.89 3.15
N ASN A 149 -7.87 7.61 4.29
CA ASN A 149 -8.33 8.02 5.62
C ASN A 149 -8.05 9.50 5.97
N GLY A 150 -7.47 10.30 5.07
CA GLY A 150 -7.18 11.72 5.25
C GLY A 150 -5.88 12.06 5.99
N ASN A 151 -5.13 11.06 6.47
CA ASN A 151 -3.80 11.32 7.05
C ASN A 151 -2.81 11.71 5.96
N ARG A 152 -1.83 12.56 6.28
CA ARG A 152 -0.79 13.00 5.33
C ARG A 152 0.08 11.83 4.85
N TYR A 153 0.32 11.75 3.54
CA TYR A 153 1.31 10.82 2.98
C TYR A 153 2.73 11.39 3.14
N PRO A 154 3.65 10.72 3.86
CA PRO A 154 4.90 11.35 4.29
C PRO A 154 6.06 11.21 3.30
N ILE A 155 6.00 10.27 2.35
CA ILE A 155 7.13 9.93 1.49
C ILE A 155 7.03 10.63 0.13
N ASN A 156 8.13 11.22 -0.33
CA ASN A 156 8.22 11.77 -1.68
C ASN A 156 8.68 10.69 -2.68
N LEU A 157 7.72 9.99 -3.30
CA LEU A 157 8.01 8.97 -4.30
C LEU A 157 8.55 9.59 -5.59
N SER A 158 9.72 9.11 -6.03
CA SER A 158 10.39 9.49 -7.27
C SER A 158 10.02 8.59 -8.45
N VAL A 159 9.65 7.32 -8.19
CA VAL A 159 9.31 6.34 -9.22
C VAL A 159 8.29 5.33 -8.71
N VAL A 160 7.37 4.93 -9.61
CA VAL A 160 6.38 3.88 -9.37
C VAL A 160 6.40 2.91 -10.54
N LEU A 161 6.49 1.60 -10.26
CA LEU A 161 6.43 0.55 -11.27
C LEU A 161 5.29 -0.43 -10.95
N ALA A 162 4.36 -0.59 -11.88
CA ALA A 162 3.20 -1.46 -11.72
C ALA A 162 3.16 -2.50 -12.84
N LEU A 163 3.36 -3.77 -12.51
CA LEU A 163 3.34 -4.87 -13.48
C LEU A 163 2.07 -5.70 -13.30
N SER A 164 1.24 -5.77 -14.34
CA SER A 164 0.01 -6.59 -14.38
C SER A 164 -0.95 -6.34 -13.20
N GLY A 165 -1.03 -5.10 -12.72
CA GLY A 165 -1.95 -4.67 -11.67
C GLY A 165 -3.14 -3.87 -12.20
N TRP A 166 -3.89 -3.26 -11.29
CA TRP A 166 -4.95 -2.30 -11.58
C TRP A 166 -4.84 -1.13 -10.62
N LEU A 167 -5.39 0.03 -10.98
CA LEU A 167 -5.48 1.18 -10.08
C LEU A 167 -6.69 0.97 -9.16
N PRO A 168 -6.51 0.66 -7.85
CA PRO A 168 -7.62 0.61 -6.93
C PRO A 168 -8.18 2.01 -6.75
N CYS A 169 -9.43 2.12 -6.32
CA CYS A 169 -10.05 3.39 -5.97
C CYS A 169 -10.14 4.38 -7.13
N SER A 170 -10.02 3.90 -8.37
CA SER A 170 -10.21 4.71 -9.59
C SER A 170 -11.60 5.38 -9.66
N ARG A 171 -12.54 4.87 -8.85
CA ARG A 171 -13.93 5.32 -8.72
C ARG A 171 -14.18 6.36 -7.64
N LEU A 172 -13.22 6.62 -6.76
CA LEU A 172 -13.35 7.70 -5.76
C LEU A 172 -13.42 9.11 -6.39
N GLY A 173 -13.45 9.19 -7.74
CA GLY A 173 -13.80 10.37 -8.55
C GLY A 173 -14.83 10.10 -9.67
N HIS A 174 -15.77 9.16 -9.50
CA HIS A 174 -16.98 9.14 -10.36
C HIS A 174 -17.93 10.24 -9.87
N TYR A 175 -17.90 11.47 -10.36
CA TYR A 175 -17.63 11.99 -11.69
C TYR A 175 -16.53 13.04 -11.61
N THR A 176 -15.73 13.23 -12.66
CA THR A 176 -14.99 14.50 -12.83
C THR A 176 -16.04 15.59 -12.92
N ASN A 177 -16.41 16.16 -11.77
CA ASN A 177 -17.27 17.31 -11.75
C ASN A 177 -16.42 18.50 -12.22
N VAL A 178 -17.09 19.55 -12.67
CA VAL A 178 -16.42 20.74 -13.19
C VAL A 178 -15.46 21.34 -12.15
N GLU A 179 -15.72 21.15 -10.86
CA GLU A 179 -14.89 21.68 -9.77
C GLU A 179 -13.53 20.95 -9.66
N GLU A 180 -13.50 19.63 -9.78
CA GLU A 180 -12.25 18.86 -9.76
C GLU A 180 -11.39 19.13 -11.01
N ILE A 181 -12.02 19.30 -12.18
CA ILE A 181 -11.32 19.75 -13.39
C ILE A 181 -10.73 21.14 -13.16
N ASN A 182 -11.49 22.04 -12.53
CA ASN A 182 -11.01 23.37 -12.20
C ASN A 182 -9.87 23.33 -11.18
N ASP A 183 -9.86 22.39 -10.24
CA ASP A 183 -8.75 22.19 -9.30
C ASP A 183 -7.50 21.67 -9.99
N VAL A 184 -7.63 20.74 -10.92
CA VAL A 184 -6.52 20.28 -11.76
C VAL A 184 -6.01 21.43 -12.64
N CYS A 185 -6.89 22.22 -13.24
CA CYS A 185 -6.50 23.40 -14.03
C CYS A 185 -5.80 24.45 -13.15
N ARG A 186 -6.32 24.74 -11.95
CA ARG A 186 -5.69 25.65 -10.98
C ARG A 186 -4.32 25.16 -10.57
N TRP A 187 -4.19 23.86 -10.29
CA TRP A 187 -2.92 23.24 -9.95
C TRP A 187 -1.92 23.30 -11.12
N LEU A 188 -2.35 22.99 -12.34
CA LEU A 188 -1.52 23.07 -13.54
C LEU A 188 -1.06 24.50 -13.82
N VAL A 189 -1.94 25.49 -13.70
CA VAL A 189 -1.60 26.92 -13.84
C VAL A 189 -0.58 27.35 -12.78
N ALA A 190 -0.80 26.98 -11.52
CA ALA A 190 0.10 27.32 -10.42
C ALA A 190 1.48 26.66 -10.54
N TYR A 191 1.54 25.43 -11.08
CA TYR A 191 2.77 24.64 -11.14
C TYR A 191 3.54 24.80 -12.46
N LEU A 192 2.85 25.07 -13.57
CA LEU A 192 3.44 25.20 -14.91
C LEU A 192 3.52 26.66 -15.41
N GLY A 193 2.85 27.60 -14.75
CA GLY A 193 2.94 29.04 -15.05
C GLY A 193 2.27 29.47 -16.35
N ALA A 194 1.20 28.79 -16.78
CA ALA A 194 0.42 29.11 -17.97
C ALA A 194 -0.72 30.11 -17.69
#